data_AF-A0A9W5V8F4-F1
#
_entry.id   AF-A0A9W5V8F4-F1
#
_cell.length_a   1.000
_cell.length_b   1.000
_cell.length_c   1.000
_cell.angle_alpha   90.00
_cell.angle_beta   90.00
_cell.angle_gamma   90.00
#
_symmetry.space_group_name_H-M   'P 1'
#
loop_
_entity.id
_entity.type
_entity.pdbx_description
1 polymer ?
#
loop_
_entity_poly.entity_id
_entity_poly.type
_entity_poly.pdbx_seq_one_letter_code
_entity_poly.pdbx_strand_id
1 'polypeptide(L)'
;MGGKQNEKRDISEIISKLGSLQTSVEVDELGINFNRLKFESIEYRDNRNRIQEKYILNFDAFMLVTMSYTTQKAMLIKMKYINEFNRMKDYIQNQTHTPKAPMSMLKLTFEALESEKAL
;
A
#
# COMPACT_ATOMS: atom_id res chain seq x y z
N MET A 1 26.43 -10.42 12.23
CA MET A 1 25.32 -9.87 13.04
C MET A 1 25.16 -8.36 12.78
N GLY A 2 24.78 -7.94 11.56
CA GLY A 2 24.69 -6.51 11.19
C GLY A 2 23.36 -6.04 10.59
N GLY A 3 22.45 -6.95 10.21
CA GLY A 3 21.25 -6.59 9.43
C GLY A 3 20.18 -5.80 10.21
N LYS A 4 19.95 -6.14 11.48
CA LYS A 4 18.81 -5.60 12.25
C LYS A 4 18.89 -4.09 12.59
N GLN A 5 20.10 -3.52 12.61
CA GLN A 5 20.32 -2.09 12.86
C GLN A 5 20.02 -1.26 11.60
N ASN A 6 20.25 -1.83 10.41
CA ASN A 6 20.10 -1.13 9.14
C ASN A 6 18.62 -0.91 8.81
N GLU A 7 17.77 -1.92 9.02
CA GLU A 7 16.33 -1.84 8.73
C GLU A 7 15.62 -0.71 9.48
N LYS A 8 15.92 -0.53 10.77
CA LYS A 8 15.32 0.56 11.57
C LYS A 8 15.76 1.93 11.09
N ARG A 9 17.06 2.07 10.76
CA ARG A 9 17.62 3.30 10.23
C ARG A 9 16.95 3.65 8.89
N ASP A 10 16.82 2.66 8.01
CA ASP A 10 16.25 2.86 6.68
C ASP A 10 14.75 3.23 6.77
N ILE A 11 13.99 2.61 7.69
CA ILE A 11 12.60 3.01 7.99
C ILE A 11 12.55 4.47 8.50
N SER A 12 13.41 4.84 9.44
CA SER A 12 13.48 6.20 9.97
C SER A 12 13.83 7.24 8.88
N GLU A 13 14.76 6.90 7.98
CA GLU A 13 15.14 7.75 6.85
C GLU A 13 13.95 7.96 5.90
N ILE A 14 13.20 6.88 5.62
CA ILE A 14 12.00 6.93 4.79
C ILE A 14 10.94 7.82 5.42
N ILE A 15 10.65 7.68 6.72
CA ILE A 15 9.67 8.52 7.43
C ILE A 15 10.07 10.00 7.34
N SER A 16 11.34 10.32 7.57
CA SER A 16 11.84 11.70 7.45
C SER A 16 11.67 12.25 6.02
N LYS A 17 12.00 11.46 5.00
CA LYS A 17 11.86 11.87 3.60
C LYS A 17 10.40 12.04 3.19
N LEU A 18 9.52 11.14 3.62
CA LEU A 18 8.08 11.26 3.37
C LEU A 18 7.53 12.59 3.91
N GLY A 19 7.93 13.00 5.11
CA GLY A 19 7.55 14.30 5.68
C GLY A 19 7.95 15.49 4.81
N SER A 20 9.14 15.45 4.19
CA SER A 20 9.60 16.50 3.27
C SER A 20 8.88 16.49 1.91
N LEU A 21 8.43 15.31 1.45
CA LEU A 21 7.80 15.14 0.15
C LEU A 21 6.31 15.45 0.18
N GLN A 22 5.63 15.21 1.31
CA GLN A 22 4.19 15.38 1.42
C GLN A 22 3.73 16.81 1.08
N THR A 23 4.59 17.81 1.24
CA THR A 23 4.30 19.22 0.96
C THR A 23 4.70 19.64 -0.46
N SER A 24 5.20 18.73 -1.30
CA SER A 24 5.70 19.07 -2.63
C SER A 24 4.56 19.17 -3.66
N VAL A 25 4.64 20.12 -4.59
CA VAL A 25 3.62 20.35 -5.63
C VAL A 25 3.44 19.11 -6.51
N GLU A 26 4.52 18.35 -6.72
CA GLU A 26 4.51 17.14 -7.52
C GLU A 26 3.62 16.03 -6.92
N VAL A 27 3.39 16.04 -5.60
CA VAL A 27 2.50 15.06 -4.94
C VAL A 27 1.06 15.25 -5.42
N ASP A 28 0.61 16.50 -5.46
CA ASP A 28 -0.75 16.86 -5.86
C ASP A 28 -0.95 16.57 -7.35
N GLU A 29 0.02 16.96 -8.19
CA GLU A 29 -0.01 16.68 -9.64
C GLU A 29 -0.07 15.18 -9.96
N LEU A 30 0.62 14.36 -9.17
CA LEU A 30 0.66 12.91 -9.36
C LEU A 30 -0.49 12.17 -8.67
N GLY A 31 -1.35 12.87 -7.93
CA GLY A 31 -2.47 12.27 -7.20
C GLY A 31 -2.02 11.24 -6.16
N ILE A 32 -0.87 11.46 -5.52
CA ILE A 32 -0.27 10.50 -4.59
C ILE A 32 -0.94 10.60 -3.22
N ASN A 33 -1.45 9.47 -2.71
CA ASN A 33 -2.05 9.40 -1.38
C ASN A 33 -1.08 8.85 -0.32
N PHE A 34 -0.57 9.72 0.55
CA PHE A 34 0.34 9.35 1.64
C PHE A 34 -0.36 8.70 2.84
N ASN A 35 -1.66 8.94 3.03
CA ASN A 35 -2.41 8.45 4.19
C ASN A 35 -2.57 6.92 4.20
N ARG A 36 -2.27 6.25 3.08
CA ARG A 36 -2.27 4.79 2.99
C ARG A 36 -1.06 4.17 3.67
N LEU A 37 0.06 4.86 3.78
CA LEU A 37 1.25 4.33 4.43
C LEU A 37 1.06 4.29 5.95
N LYS A 38 1.33 3.14 6.57
CA LYS A 38 1.28 3.00 8.02
C LYS A 38 2.64 2.59 8.56
N PHE A 39 3.23 3.47 9.36
CA PHE A 39 4.45 3.25 10.13
C PHE A 39 4.11 3.50 11.60
N GLU A 40 3.97 2.44 12.39
CA GLU A 40 3.63 2.53 13.82
C GLU A 40 4.81 2.09 14.67
N SER A 41 5.35 3.00 15.48
CA SER A 41 6.40 2.66 16.45
C SER A 41 5.79 2.00 17.68
N ILE A 42 6.34 0.86 18.07
CA ILE A 42 5.99 0.14 19.29
C ILE A 42 7.26 -0.19 20.08
N GLU A 43 7.10 -0.32 21.38
CA GLU A 43 8.14 -0.83 22.26
C GLU A 43 7.93 -2.31 22.55
N TYR A 44 9.01 -3.08 22.64
CA TYR A 44 8.99 -4.46 23.11
C TYR A 44 10.17 -4.74 24.03
N ARG A 45 9.99 -5.69 24.94
CA ARG A 45 11.05 -6.18 25.82
C ARG A 45 11.72 -7.37 25.15
N ASP A 46 13.04 -7.29 24.96
CA ASP A 46 13.80 -8.39 24.35
C ASP A 46 14.12 -9.51 25.37
N ASN A 47 14.72 -10.59 24.88
CA ASN A 47 15.17 -11.72 25.71
C ASN A 47 16.28 -11.37 26.72
N ARG A 48 16.86 -10.18 26.62
CA ARG A 48 17.86 -9.62 27.54
C ARG A 48 17.25 -8.58 28.47
N ASN A 49 15.91 -8.52 28.54
CA ASN A 49 15.17 -7.61 29.41
C ASN A 49 15.35 -6.11 29.09
N ARG A 50 15.80 -5.77 27.88
CA ARG A 50 15.97 -4.38 27.42
C ARG A 50 14.72 -3.93 26.68
N ILE A 51 14.35 -2.66 26.82
CA ILE A 51 13.32 -2.03 26.01
C ILE A 51 13.93 -1.73 24.64
N GLN A 52 13.22 -2.09 23.57
CA GLN A 52 13.62 -1.93 22.19
C GLN A 52 12.45 -1.41 21.37
N GLU A 53 12.71 -0.48 20.46
CA GLU A 53 11.72 -0.01 19.50
C GLU A 53 11.55 -1.01 18.34
N LYS A 54 10.36 -1.08 17.74
CA LYS A 54 10.05 -1.82 16.52
C LYS A 54 8.99 -1.04 15.74
N TYR A 55 9.02 -1.13 14.41
CA TYR A 55 7.95 -0.59 13.57
C TYR A 55 7.01 -1.70 13.10
N ILE A 56 5.70 -1.44 13.19
CA ILE A 56 4.67 -2.19 12.50
C ILE A 56 4.35 -1.45 11.20
N LEU A 57 4.39 -2.19 10.09
CA LEU A 57 4.18 -1.66 8.75
C LEU A 57 2.97 -2.34 8.12
N ASN A 58 2.16 -1.58 7.36
CA ASN A 58 1.27 -2.21 6.39
C ASN A 58 2.01 -2.58 5.10
N PHE A 59 1.34 -3.27 4.18
CA PHE A 59 1.96 -3.76 2.94
C PHE A 59 2.59 -2.64 2.11
N ASP A 60 1.90 -1.51 1.95
CA ASP A 60 2.39 -0.36 1.18
C ASP A 60 3.68 0.23 1.79
N ALA A 61 3.70 0.42 3.11
CA ALA A 61 4.89 0.89 3.83
C ALA A 61 6.05 -0.12 3.73
N PHE A 62 5.76 -1.41 3.83
CA PHE A 62 6.75 -2.47 3.62
C PHE A 62 7.33 -2.42 2.20
N MET A 63 6.47 -2.36 1.17
CA MET A 63 6.91 -2.26 -0.22
C MET A 63 7.82 -1.06 -0.43
N LEU A 64 7.47 0.10 0.12
CA LEU A 64 8.27 1.31 0.02
C LEU A 64 9.68 1.16 0.63
N VAL A 65 9.80 0.44 1.76
CA VAL A 65 11.06 0.13 2.47
C VAL A 65 11.91 -0.88 1.70
N THR A 66 11.29 -1.93 1.15
CA THR A 66 12.03 -2.96 0.38
C THR A 66 12.67 -2.40 -0.89
N MET A 67 12.15 -1.30 -1.41
CA MET A 67 12.70 -0.63 -2.58
C MET A 67 13.84 0.31 -2.17
N SER A 68 15.08 -0.15 -2.33
CA SER A 68 16.32 0.44 -1.80
C SER A 68 16.61 1.91 -2.17
N TYR A 69 16.00 2.45 -3.24
CA TYR A 69 16.26 3.82 -3.68
C TYR A 69 15.43 4.84 -2.89
N THR A 70 16.09 5.83 -2.29
CA THR A 70 15.46 6.86 -1.42
C THR A 70 15.64 8.30 -1.93
N THR A 71 15.97 8.51 -3.20
CA THR A 71 15.98 9.86 -3.80
C THR A 71 14.55 10.40 -3.95
N GLN A 72 14.36 11.72 -3.96
CA GLN A 72 13.02 12.35 -4.09
C GLN A 72 12.24 11.81 -5.29
N LYS A 73 12.85 11.79 -6.49
CA LYS A 73 12.22 11.25 -7.70
C LYS A 73 11.88 9.77 -7.58
N ALA A 74 12.79 8.97 -6.99
CA ALA A 74 12.51 7.55 -6.76
C ALA A 74 11.32 7.37 -5.82
N MET A 75 11.26 8.13 -4.72
CA MET A 75 10.15 8.07 -3.77
C MET A 75 8.81 8.40 -4.44
N LEU A 76 8.75 9.44 -5.29
CA LEU A 76 7.54 9.78 -6.04
C LEU A 76 7.10 8.65 -6.98
N ILE A 77 8.05 8.05 -7.72
CA ILE A 77 7.76 6.91 -8.61
C ILE A 77 7.24 5.71 -7.81
N LYS A 78 7.89 5.37 -6.69
CA LYS A 78 7.48 4.26 -5.82
C LYS A 78 6.07 4.47 -5.27
N MET A 79 5.77 5.70 -4.82
CA MET A 79 4.46 6.06 -4.32
C MET A 79 3.38 5.97 -5.40
N LYS A 80 3.64 6.50 -6.59
CA LYS A 80 2.73 6.38 -7.73
C LYS A 80 2.48 4.93 -8.11
N TYR A 81 3.52 4.11 -8.14
CA TYR A 81 3.41 2.69 -8.41
C TYR A 81 2.51 1.99 -7.38
N ILE A 82 2.74 2.22 -6.08
CA ILE A 82 1.92 1.64 -5.00
C ILE A 82 0.45 2.09 -5.13
N ASN A 83 0.21 3.34 -5.50
CA ASN A 83 -1.15 3.86 -5.68
C ASN A 83 -1.88 3.16 -6.83
N GLU A 84 -1.25 3.05 -8.01
CA GLU A 84 -1.84 2.36 -9.17
C GLU A 84 -1.98 0.86 -8.93
N PHE A 85 -1.03 0.24 -8.24
CA PHE A 85 -1.13 -1.16 -7.84
C PHE A 85 -2.37 -1.39 -6.98
N ASN A 86 -2.58 -0.54 -5.98
CA ASN A 86 -3.77 -0.64 -5.13
C ASN A 86 -5.06 -0.36 -5.90
N ARG A 87 -5.08 0.61 -6.82
CA ARG A 87 -6.24 0.86 -7.70
C ARG A 87 -6.59 -0.38 -8.52
N MET A 88 -5.58 -1.05 -9.08
CA MET A 88 -5.77 -2.30 -9.83
C MET A 88 -6.22 -3.45 -8.93
N LYS A 89 -5.63 -3.57 -7.74
CA LYS A 89 -6.03 -4.56 -6.73
C LYS A 89 -7.50 -4.39 -6.36
N ASP A 90 -7.91 -3.18 -6.03
CA ASP A 90 -9.30 -2.85 -5.66
C ASP A 90 -10.24 -3.16 -6.84
N TYR A 91 -9.86 -2.79 -8.07
CA TYR A 91 -10.60 -3.13 -9.28
C TYR A 91 -10.80 -4.66 -9.44
N ILE A 92 -9.73 -5.44 -9.34
CA ILE A 92 -9.79 -6.90 -9.47
C ILE A 92 -10.63 -7.52 -8.35
N GLN A 93 -10.45 -7.08 -7.11
CA GLN A 93 -11.22 -7.58 -5.97
C GLN A 93 -12.72 -7.31 -6.16
N ASN A 94 -13.09 -6.13 -6.63
CA ASN A 94 -14.46 -5.79 -6.94
C ASN A 94 -15.03 -6.60 -8.13
N GLN A 95 -14.21 -7.00 -9.10
CA GLN A 95 -14.62 -7.87 -10.21
C GLN A 95 -14.84 -9.33 -9.80
N THR A 96 -14.14 -9.81 -8.77
CA THR A 96 -14.30 -11.19 -8.27
C THR A 96 -15.63 -11.45 -7.56
N HIS A 97 -16.51 -10.45 -7.46
CA HIS A 97 -17.93 -10.65 -7.18
C HIS A 97 -18.70 -11.25 -8.36
N THR A 98 -18.04 -11.55 -9.48
CA THR A 98 -18.55 -12.50 -10.48
C THR A 98 -18.83 -13.83 -9.79
N PRO A 99 -20.10 -14.24 -9.70
CA PRO A 99 -20.43 -15.35 -8.84
C PRO A 99 -19.88 -16.66 -9.43
N LYS A 100 -18.89 -17.26 -8.77
CA LYS A 100 -18.24 -18.49 -9.28
C LYS A 100 -19.15 -19.73 -9.30
N ALA A 101 -20.30 -19.67 -8.63
CA ALA A 101 -21.26 -20.76 -8.62
C ALA A 101 -22.17 -20.71 -9.88
N PRO A 102 -22.53 -21.87 -10.46
CA PRO A 102 -23.32 -21.93 -11.71
C PRO A 102 -24.65 -21.19 -11.63
N MET A 103 -25.37 -21.34 -10.51
CA MET A 103 -26.67 -20.69 -10.28
C MET A 103 -26.58 -19.16 -10.27
N SER A 104 -25.48 -18.64 -9.73
CA SER A 104 -25.29 -17.22 -9.61
C SER A 104 -24.78 -16.58 -10.90
N MET A 105 -24.05 -17.33 -11.75
CA MET A 105 -23.83 -16.96 -13.16
C MET A 105 -25.15 -16.90 -13.92
N LEU A 106 -26.01 -17.92 -13.78
CA LEU A 106 -27.32 -17.95 -14.45
C LEU A 106 -28.19 -16.76 -14.06
N LYS A 107 -28.24 -16.42 -12.77
CA LYS A 107 -28.95 -15.23 -12.28
C LYS A 107 -28.44 -13.94 -12.93
N LEU A 108 -27.11 -13.77 -12.98
CA LEU A 108 -26.47 -12.61 -13.58
C LEU A 108 -26.78 -12.49 -15.09
N THR A 109 -26.77 -13.62 -15.81
CA THR A 109 -27.12 -13.64 -17.23
C THR A 109 -28.59 -13.32 -17.47
N PHE A 110 -29.48 -13.76 -16.56
CA PHE A 110 -30.91 -13.48 -16.67
C PHE A 110 -31.20 -11.99 -16.45
N GLU A 111 -30.55 -11.39 -15.44
CA GLU A 111 -30.65 -9.96 -15.12
C GLU A 111 -30.15 -9.07 -16.28
N ALA A 112 -29.04 -9.46 -16.93
CA ALA A 112 -28.55 -8.78 -18.13
C ALA A 112 -29.56 -8.83 -19.29
N LEU A 113 -30.18 -9.99 -19.54
CA LEU A 113 -31.18 -10.17 -20.61
C LEU A 113 -32.48 -9.40 -20.34
N GLU A 114 -32.88 -9.24 -19.07
CA GLU A 114 -34.04 -8.41 -18.70
C GLU A 114 -33.76 -6.93 -18.93
N SER A 115 -32.54 -6.45 -18.60
CA SER A 115 -32.14 -5.07 -18.83
C SER A 115 -32.05 -4.69 -20.31
N GLU A 116 -31.72 -5.65 -21.18
CA GLU A 116 -31.62 -5.46 -22.64
C GLU A 116 -33.00 -5.41 -23.32
N LYS A 117 -34.01 -6.10 -22.76
CA LYS A 117 -35.40 -6.07 -23.26
C LYS A 117 -36.20 -4.84 -22.82
N ALA A 118 -35.69 -4.08 -21.85
CA ALA A 118 -36.35 -2.88 -21.33
C ALA A 118 -35.98 -1.59 -22.10
N LEU A 119 -35.18 -1.71 -23.16
CA LEU A 119 -34.83 -0.68 -24.15
C LEU A 119 -35.56 -0.96 -25.47
#